data_AF-H9M9K4-F1
#
_entry.id   AF-H9M9K4-F1
#
_cell.length_a   1.000
_cell.length_b   1.000
_cell.length_c   1.000
_cell.angle_alpha   90.00
_cell.angle_beta   90.00
_cell.angle_gamma   90.00
#
_symmetry.space_group_name_H-M   'P 1'
#
loop_
_entity.id
_entity.type
_entity.pdbx_description
1 polymer ?
#
loop_
_entity_poly.entity_id
_entity_poly.type
_entity_poly.pdbx_seq_one_letter_code
_entity_poly.pdbx_strand_id
1 'polypeptide(L)'
;LCCMCGISMPPNAANMCVNCIRTQVDITEGLQKHVTILHCPECNSYLQPPKTWIKAQLESKELLTFCIKRLKNLNKVRLVHAEFIWTEPHSKRIKVKLRIQKEVLNGAILEQAYVVEFVQQDHMCEHCTRVQSNPDQY
;
A
#
# COMPACT_ATOMS: atom_id res chain seq x y z
N LEU A 1 31.36 19.36 -3.16
CA LEU A 1 30.61 19.38 -4.44
C LEU A 1 30.00 18.00 -4.65
N CYS A 2 28.86 17.91 -5.33
CA CYS A 2 28.31 16.62 -5.75
C CYS A 2 29.19 15.97 -6.83
N CYS A 3 29.51 14.68 -6.68
CA CYS A 3 30.34 13.95 -7.65
C CYS A 3 29.69 13.77 -9.02
N MET A 4 28.36 13.87 -9.13
CA MET A 4 27.62 13.65 -10.39
C MET A 4 27.34 14.93 -11.15
N CYS A 5 26.86 15.98 -10.47
CA CYS A 5 26.43 17.22 -11.12
C CYS A 5 27.25 18.46 -10.75
N GLY A 6 28.25 18.32 -9.88
CA GLY A 6 29.14 19.42 -9.49
C GLY A 6 28.52 20.49 -8.60
N ILE A 7 27.25 20.38 -8.19
CA ILE A 7 26.61 21.40 -7.34
C ILE A 7 27.27 21.50 -5.95
N SER A 8 27.32 22.69 -5.38
CA SER A 8 27.73 22.87 -3.98
C SER A 8 26.71 22.26 -3.03
N MET A 9 27.20 21.47 -2.09
CA MET A 9 26.40 20.77 -1.09
C MET A 9 27.24 20.49 0.15
N PRO A 10 26.64 20.38 1.34
CA PRO A 10 27.33 19.88 2.51
C PRO A 10 27.84 18.44 2.24
N PRO A 11 29.03 18.07 2.75
CA PRO A 11 29.52 16.71 2.65
C PRO A 11 28.52 15.71 3.25
N ASN A 12 28.30 14.60 2.55
CA ASN A 12 27.50 13.47 3.05
C ASN A 12 28.18 12.15 2.67
N ALA A 13 27.74 11.04 3.26
CA ALA A 13 28.37 9.73 3.04
C ALA A 13 28.30 9.24 1.58
N ALA A 14 27.35 9.77 0.79
CA ALA A 14 27.16 9.41 -0.61
C ALA A 14 27.97 10.29 -1.58
N ASN A 15 28.54 11.41 -1.13
CA ASN A 15 29.10 12.48 -1.97
C ASN A 15 28.19 12.94 -3.14
N MET A 16 26.89 12.68 -3.03
CA MET A 16 25.88 12.96 -4.05
C MET A 16 24.80 13.90 -3.49
N CYS A 17 24.34 14.84 -4.31
CA CYS A 17 23.23 15.72 -3.91
C CYS A 17 21.92 14.94 -3.91
N VAL A 18 20.93 15.42 -3.17
CA VAL A 18 19.62 14.76 -3.01
C VAL A 18 18.96 14.49 -4.36
N ASN A 19 19.10 15.39 -5.33
CA ASN A 19 18.54 15.20 -6.67
C ASN A 19 19.22 14.05 -7.42
N CYS A 20 20.55 13.96 -7.41
CA CYS A 20 21.26 12.86 -8.05
C CYS A 20 20.96 11.52 -7.38
N ILE A 21 20.85 11.49 -6.04
CA ILE A 21 20.48 10.27 -5.30
C ILE A 21 19.09 9.79 -5.72
N ARG A 22 18.10 10.70 -5.79
CA ARG A 22 16.73 10.38 -6.22
C ARG A 22 16.65 9.86 -7.66
N THR A 23 17.52 10.33 -8.54
CA THR A 23 17.56 9.86 -9.93
C THR A 23 18.19 8.48 -10.04
N GLN A 24 19.14 8.14 -9.18
CA GLN A 24 19.88 6.87 -9.27
C GLN A 24 19.28 5.75 -8.42
N VAL A 25 18.54 6.07 -7.36
CA VAL A 25 18.04 5.08 -6.40
C VAL A 25 16.52 5.18 -6.30
N ASP A 26 15.83 4.15 -6.81
CA ASP A 26 14.39 3.97 -6.59
C ASP A 26 14.17 3.03 -5.39
N ILE A 27 13.69 3.58 -4.28
CA ILE A 27 13.41 2.77 -3.08
C ILE A 27 12.09 2.00 -3.18
N THR A 28 11.30 2.24 -4.23
CA THR A 28 10.04 1.53 -4.50
C THR A 28 10.23 0.28 -5.35
N GLU A 29 11.46 0.02 -5.82
CA GLU A 29 11.79 -1.15 -6.60
C GLU A 29 11.50 -2.45 -5.81
N GLY A 30 10.76 -3.37 -6.44
CA GLY A 30 10.35 -4.63 -5.81
C GLY A 30 9.18 -4.54 -4.83
N LEU A 31 8.59 -3.35 -4.63
CA LEU A 31 7.34 -3.18 -3.89
C LEU A 31 6.13 -3.39 -4.80
N GLN A 32 5.04 -3.90 -4.22
CA GLN A 32 3.81 -4.14 -4.96
C GLN A 32 3.08 -2.82 -5.21
N LYS A 33 2.74 -2.56 -6.48
CA LYS A 33 1.94 -1.39 -6.89
C LYS A 33 0.48 -1.75 -7.16
N HIS A 34 0.18 -3.03 -7.39
CA HIS A 34 -1.16 -3.54 -7.67
C HIS A 34 -1.43 -4.78 -6.82
N VAL A 35 -2.60 -4.82 -6.19
CA VAL A 35 -3.04 -5.94 -5.34
C VAL A 35 -4.51 -6.20 -5.57
N THR A 36 -4.92 -7.47 -5.65
CA THR A 36 -6.34 -7.85 -5.69
C THR A 36 -6.80 -8.24 -4.29
N ILE A 37 -7.93 -7.69 -3.86
CA ILE A 37 -8.59 -7.99 -2.59
C ILE A 37 -10.00 -8.50 -2.87
N LEU A 38 -10.45 -9.47 -2.07
CA LEU A 38 -11.79 -10.02 -2.19
C LEU A 38 -12.71 -9.31 -1.19
N HIS A 39 -13.86 -8.86 -1.69
CA HIS A 39 -14.83 -8.06 -0.96
C HIS A 39 -16.22 -8.71 -1.05
N CYS A 40 -16.91 -8.84 0.09
CA CYS A 40 -18.27 -9.32 0.16
C CYS A 40 -19.24 -8.14 0.10
N PRO A 41 -20.02 -7.99 -1.00
CA PRO A 41 -20.92 -6.84 -1.17
C PRO A 41 -22.08 -6.83 -0.16
N GLU A 42 -22.49 -7.98 0.36
CA GLU A 42 -23.63 -8.10 1.29
C GLU A 42 -23.33 -7.57 2.70
N CYS A 43 -22.11 -7.78 3.19
CA CYS A 43 -21.75 -7.44 4.58
C CYS A 43 -20.57 -6.48 4.72
N ASN A 44 -20.08 -5.93 3.59
CA ASN A 44 -18.94 -5.02 3.52
C ASN A 44 -17.69 -5.57 4.23
N SER A 45 -17.40 -6.85 3.97
CA SER A 45 -16.27 -7.54 4.59
C SER A 45 -15.21 -7.89 3.56
N TYR A 46 -13.94 -7.86 3.97
CA TYR A 46 -12.79 -8.17 3.14
C TYR A 46 -12.15 -9.48 3.56
N LEU A 47 -11.80 -10.34 2.59
CA LEU A 47 -11.13 -11.59 2.90
C LEU A 47 -9.67 -11.33 3.30
N GLN A 48 -9.34 -11.76 4.50
CA GLN A 48 -7.98 -11.97 4.96
C GLN A 48 -7.65 -13.48 4.82
N PRO A 49 -6.81 -13.87 3.85
CA PRO A 49 -6.43 -15.27 3.68
C PRO A 49 -5.80 -15.84 4.96
N PRO A 50 -6.07 -17.11 5.31
CA PRO A 50 -6.65 -18.15 4.44
C PRO A 50 -8.18 -18.18 4.34
N LYS A 51 -8.94 -17.79 5.37
CA LYS A 51 -10.42 -17.87 5.38
C LYS A 51 -11.13 -16.81 6.24
N THR A 52 -10.40 -15.90 6.88
CA THR A 52 -11.01 -14.95 7.79
C THR A 52 -11.56 -13.75 7.02
N TRP A 53 -12.70 -13.23 7.44
CA TRP A 53 -13.31 -12.03 6.85
C TRP A 53 -13.31 -10.93 7.90
N ILE A 54 -12.86 -9.75 7.51
CA ILE A 54 -12.87 -8.57 8.38
C ILE A 54 -13.89 -7.58 7.85
N LYS A 55 -14.77 -7.08 8.71
CA LYS A 55 -15.65 -5.97 8.34
C LYS A 55 -14.83 -4.69 8.39
N ALA A 56 -14.88 -3.87 7.35
CA ALA A 56 -14.21 -2.59 7.34
C ALA A 56 -15.00 -1.61 6.47
N GLN A 57 -15.12 -0.36 6.91
CA GLN A 57 -15.73 0.69 6.10
C GLN A 57 -14.73 1.25 5.10
N LEU A 58 -15.22 1.78 3.98
CA LEU A 58 -14.39 2.56 3.05
C LEU A 58 -13.75 3.73 3.79
N GLU A 59 -12.51 4.04 3.45
CA GLU A 59 -11.71 5.11 4.07
C GLU A 59 -11.48 4.99 5.59
N SER A 60 -11.74 3.81 6.17
CA SER A 60 -11.51 3.56 7.60
C SER A 60 -10.05 3.20 7.93
N LYS A 61 -9.65 3.43 9.18
CA LYS A 61 -8.33 3.02 9.70
C LYS A 61 -8.14 1.49 9.66
N GLU A 62 -9.21 0.75 9.83
CA GLU A 62 -9.23 -0.72 9.77
C GLU A 62 -8.89 -1.21 8.36
N LEU A 63 -9.54 -0.64 7.34
CA LEU A 63 -9.28 -0.94 5.94
C LEU A 63 -7.84 -0.55 5.55
N LEU A 64 -7.36 0.60 6.02
CA LEU A 64 -5.98 1.03 5.77
C LEU A 64 -4.96 0.02 6.32
N THR A 65 -5.18 -0.43 7.55
CA THR A 65 -4.34 -1.44 8.21
C THR A 65 -4.37 -2.76 7.45
N PHE A 66 -5.54 -3.19 6.98
CA PHE A 66 -5.70 -4.38 6.15
C PHE A 66 -4.91 -4.27 4.84
N CYS A 67 -5.08 -3.16 4.10
CA CYS A 67 -4.37 -2.88 2.85
C CYS A 67 -2.85 -2.95 3.04
N ILE A 68 -2.33 -2.31 4.09
CA ILE A 68 -0.88 -2.31 4.39
C ILE A 68 -0.38 -3.72 4.70
N LYS A 69 -1.10 -4.48 5.54
CA LYS A 69 -0.74 -5.87 5.89
C LYS A 69 -0.79 -6.81 4.69
N ARG A 70 -1.57 -6.48 3.66
CA ARG A 70 -1.67 -7.29 2.44
C ARG A 70 -0.44 -7.16 1.53
N LEU A 71 0.36 -6.11 1.69
CA LEU A 71 1.54 -5.86 0.88
C LEU A 71 2.69 -6.78 1.27
N LYS A 72 3.25 -7.44 0.27
CA LYS A 72 4.49 -8.20 0.41
C LYS A 72 5.69 -7.26 0.35
N ASN A 73 6.81 -7.66 0.96
CA ASN A 73 8.09 -6.94 0.94
C ASN A 73 8.09 -5.55 1.61
N LEU A 74 7.02 -5.15 2.29
CA LEU A 74 6.99 -3.87 3.00
C LEU A 74 7.96 -3.84 4.20
N ASN A 75 8.34 -5.00 4.72
CA ASN A 75 9.36 -5.15 5.77
C ASN A 75 10.78 -4.70 5.36
N LYS A 76 11.04 -4.53 4.06
CA LYS A 76 12.33 -4.05 3.53
C LYS A 76 12.48 -2.52 3.64
N VAL A 77 11.41 -1.81 3.97
CA VAL A 77 11.36 -0.35 4.05
C VAL A 77 10.60 0.08 5.29
N ARG A 78 10.87 1.29 5.78
CA ARG A 78 10.14 1.87 6.90
C ARG A 78 8.93 2.62 6.37
N LEU A 79 7.72 2.22 6.78
CA LEU A 79 6.51 3.00 6.50
C LEU A 79 6.47 4.25 7.41
N VAL A 80 6.34 5.42 6.81
CA VAL A 80 6.23 6.71 7.51
C VAL A 80 4.78 7.15 7.64
N HIS A 81 4.05 7.07 6.54
CA HIS A 81 2.66 7.53 6.46
C HIS A 81 1.88 6.73 5.42
N ALA A 82 0.58 6.61 5.63
CA ALA A 82 -0.34 6.00 4.69
C ALA A 82 -1.65 6.81 4.67
N GLU A 83 -2.14 7.11 3.47
CA GLU A 83 -3.38 7.84 3.27
C GLU A 83 -4.17 7.28 2.08
N PHE A 84 -5.49 7.36 2.14
CA PHE A 84 -6.32 7.05 0.98
C PHE A 84 -6.25 8.18 -0.03
N ILE A 85 -6.25 7.82 -1.31
CA ILE A 85 -6.50 8.73 -2.41
C ILE A 85 -7.94 8.47 -2.83
N TRP A 86 -8.72 9.55 -2.92
CA TRP A 86 -10.09 9.47 -3.41
C TRP A 86 -10.13 8.82 -4.79
N THR A 87 -11.03 7.87 -4.94
CA THR A 87 -11.29 7.14 -6.18
C THR A 87 -12.78 7.19 -6.47
N GLU A 88 -13.14 7.24 -7.75
CA GLU A 88 -14.54 7.22 -8.18
C GLU A 88 -15.29 6.02 -7.56
N PRO A 89 -16.50 6.21 -6.98
CA PRO A 89 -17.26 5.15 -6.29
C PRO A 89 -17.49 3.87 -7.10
N HIS A 90 -17.58 3.98 -8.43
CA HIS A 90 -17.84 2.84 -9.32
C HIS A 90 -16.58 2.13 -9.80
N SER A 91 -15.40 2.66 -9.50
CA SER A 91 -14.14 2.13 -10.02
C SER A 91 -13.78 0.74 -9.45
N LYS A 92 -14.42 0.32 -8.34
CA LYS A 92 -14.03 -0.86 -7.55
C LYS A 92 -12.53 -0.91 -7.25
N ARG A 93 -11.91 0.26 -7.14
CA ARG A 93 -10.48 0.41 -6.86
C ARG A 93 -10.33 1.25 -5.61
N ILE A 94 -9.36 0.90 -4.79
CA ILE A 94 -8.94 1.69 -3.63
C ILE A 94 -7.49 2.06 -3.88
N LYS A 95 -7.18 3.36 -3.85
CA LYS A 95 -5.81 3.83 -3.99
C LYS A 95 -5.31 4.27 -2.61
N VAL A 96 -4.13 3.75 -2.24
CA VAL A 96 -3.46 4.13 -1.00
C VAL A 96 -2.10 4.70 -1.34
N LYS A 97 -1.84 5.93 -0.91
CA LYS A 97 -0.53 6.56 -1.01
C LYS A 97 0.29 6.24 0.23
N LEU A 98 1.43 5.61 0.03
CA LEU A 98 2.36 5.23 1.07
C LEU A 98 3.61 6.09 0.97
N ARG A 99 4.00 6.72 2.09
CA ARG A 99 5.31 7.36 2.26
C ARG A 99 6.21 6.37 2.95
N ILE A 100 7.30 6.00 2.29
CA ILE A 100 8.28 5.04 2.79
C ILE A 100 9.65 5.68 2.89
N GLN A 101 10.47 5.15 3.79
CA GLN A 101 11.86 5.51 3.95
C GLN A 101 12.74 4.27 3.87
N LYS A 102 13.92 4.45 3.29
CA LYS A 102 14.95 3.43 3.21
C LYS A 102 16.31 4.10 3.34
N GLU A 103 17.22 3.43 4.04
CA GLU A 103 18.62 3.81 4.07
C GLU A 103 19.30 3.40 2.75
N VAL A 104 20.01 4.34 2.14
CA VAL A 104 20.73 4.19 0.88
C VAL A 104 22.16 4.73 1.06
N LEU A 105 23.09 4.23 0.25
CA LEU A 105 24.47 4.76 0.11
C LEU A 105 25.12 5.20 1.44
N ASN A 106 25.46 4.21 2.29
CA ASN A 106 26.22 4.41 3.54
C ASN A 106 25.58 5.40 4.54
N GLY A 107 24.29 5.26 4.86
CA GLY A 107 23.63 6.04 5.91
C GLY A 107 22.72 7.17 5.46
N ALA A 108 22.62 7.46 4.16
CA ALA A 108 21.68 8.47 3.68
C ALA A 108 20.25 7.93 3.74
N ILE A 109 19.33 8.62 4.42
CA ILE A 109 17.92 8.22 4.48
C ILE A 109 17.18 8.89 3.33
N LEU A 110 16.61 8.10 2.43
CA LEU A 110 15.75 8.58 1.35
C LEU A 110 14.29 8.31 1.70
N GLU A 111 13.44 9.31 1.49
CA GLU A 111 11.98 9.19 1.58
C GLU A 111 11.35 9.34 0.19
N GLN A 112 10.41 8.44 -0.12
CA GLN A 112 9.67 8.44 -1.37
C GLN A 112 8.21 8.07 -1.12
N ALA A 113 7.30 8.71 -1.85
CA ALA A 113 5.89 8.36 -1.87
C ALA A 113 5.58 7.51 -3.10
N TYR A 114 4.75 6.49 -2.94
CA TYR A 114 4.20 5.73 -4.05
C TYR A 114 2.75 5.36 -3.80
N VAL A 115 2.02 5.09 -4.88
CA VAL A 115 0.61 4.71 -4.83
C VAL A 115 0.49 3.22 -5.07
N VAL A 116 -0.29 2.56 -4.22
CA VAL A 116 -0.72 1.19 -4.40
C VAL A 116 -2.19 1.20 -4.78
N GLU A 117 -2.50 0.47 -5.85
CA GLU A 117 -3.86 0.25 -6.31
C GLU A 117 -4.36 -1.12 -5.87
N PHE A 118 -5.43 -1.12 -5.09
CA PHE A 118 -6.15 -2.32 -4.67
C PHE A 118 -7.39 -2.49 -5.54
N VAL A 119 -7.43 -3.56 -6.33
CA VAL A 119 -8.60 -3.94 -7.13
C VAL A 119 -9.52 -4.79 -6.27
N GLN A 120 -10.75 -4.33 -6.07
CA GLN A 120 -11.78 -5.06 -5.35
C GLN A 120 -12.45 -6.05 -6.30
N GLN A 121 -12.41 -7.33 -5.94
CA GLN A 121 -13.13 -8.39 -6.61
C GLN A 121 -14.25 -8.89 -5.71
N ASP A 122 -15.47 -8.89 -6.24
CA ASP A 122 -16.64 -9.31 -5.47
C ASP A 122 -16.58 -10.82 -5.24
N HIS A 123 -16.73 -11.21 -3.97
CA HIS A 123 -16.78 -12.60 -3.55
C HIS A 123 -17.58 -12.68 -2.26
N MET A 124 -18.63 -13.51 -2.26
CA MET A 124 -19.47 -13.66 -1.07
C MET A 124 -18.73 -14.45 0.01
N CYS A 125 -18.83 -13.99 1.26
CA CYS A 125 -18.31 -14.76 2.38
C CYS A 125 -19.17 -16.01 2.64
N GLU A 126 -18.59 -16.99 3.33
CA GLU A 126 -19.29 -18.25 3.63
C GLU A 126 -20.61 -18.01 4.39
N HIS A 127 -20.65 -17.00 5.26
CA HIS A 127 -21.85 -16.62 6.00
C HIS A 127 -22.97 -16.12 5.08
N CYS A 128 -22.70 -15.12 4.23
CA CYS A 128 -23.69 -14.55 3.30
C CYS A 128 -24.15 -15.57 2.26
N THR A 129 -23.23 -16.43 1.80
CA THR A 129 -23.57 -17.53 0.86
C THR A 129 -24.58 -18.50 1.48
N ARG A 130 -24.43 -18.83 2.77
CA ARG A 130 -25.38 -19.71 3.49
C ARG A 130 -26.74 -19.05 3.67
N VAL A 131 -26.79 -17.77 4.04
CA VAL A 131 -28.04 -17.02 4.21
C VAL A 131 -28.83 -16.97 2.90
N GLN A 132 -28.18 -16.73 1.76
CA GLN A 132 -28.85 -16.76 0.46
C GLN A 132 -29.35 -18.15 0.05
N SER A 133 -28.65 -19.20 0.48
CA SER A 133 -29.03 -20.59 0.13
C SER A 133 -30.16 -21.14 1.00
N ASN A 134 -30.36 -20.62 2.21
CA ASN A 134 -31.43 -20.98 3.14
C ASN A 134 -32.04 -19.72 3.79
N PRO A 135 -32.91 -19.00 3.08
CA PRO A 135 -33.55 -17.78 3.61
C PRO A 135 -34.53 -18.06 4.76
N ASP A 136 -35.02 -19.30 4.92
CA ASP A 136 -36.10 -19.67 5.85
C ASP A 136 -35.63 -20.10 7.27
N GLN A 137 -34.36 -19.91 7.64
CA GLN A 137 -33.79 -20.44 8.91
C GLN A 137 -33.34 -19.37 9.94
N TYR A 138 -33.73 -18.11 9.81
CA TYR A 138 -33.48 -17.08 10.83
C TYR A 138 -34.65 -16.14 11.06
#